data_AF-A0A2N6QRE5-F1
#
_entry.id   AF-A0A2N6QRE5-F1
#
_cell.length_a   1.000
_cell.length_b   1.000
_cell.length_c   1.000
_cell.angle_alpha   90.00
_cell.angle_beta   90.00
_cell.angle_gamma   90.00
#
_symmetry.space_group_name_H-M   'P 1'
#
loop_
_entity.id
_entity.type
_entity.pdbx_description
1 polymer ?
#
loop_
_entity_poly.entity_id
_entity_poly.type
_entity_poly.pdbx_seq_one_letter_code
_entity_poly.pdbx_strand_id
1 'polypeptide(L)'
;MKKNNKLRLASACLLVMSLTPKLHAQEQLVLEMKDHSKATFVLADKPKLSISEATLVAKDSKNNTKEIALSDLVRYYFSTEQPPTGIHPATTGKVRPSLANGHVYYEGLQEATLVRVIALGGQEIARYKVSGDGRADIDLTRLAKGVYLIQAGKNTIKISNQ
;
A
#
# COMPACT_ATOMS: atom_id res chain seq x y z
N MET A 1 -43.46 -33.15 -45.56
CA MET A 1 -42.76 -31.91 -45.17
C MET A 1 -42.87 -31.71 -43.66
N LYS A 2 -41.77 -31.93 -42.92
CA LYS A 2 -41.69 -31.80 -41.46
C LYS A 2 -41.44 -30.33 -41.09
N LYS A 3 -42.35 -29.70 -40.32
CA LYS A 3 -42.17 -28.37 -39.73
C LYS A 3 -41.32 -28.50 -38.45
N ASN A 4 -40.12 -27.96 -38.46
CA ASN A 4 -39.23 -27.95 -37.28
C ASN A 4 -39.32 -26.58 -36.59
N ASN A 5 -40.03 -26.51 -35.46
CA ASN A 5 -40.08 -25.35 -34.58
C ASN A 5 -38.79 -25.29 -33.74
N LYS A 6 -37.89 -24.34 -34.06
CA LYS A 6 -36.75 -24.02 -33.20
C LYS A 6 -37.09 -22.81 -32.35
N LEU A 7 -37.49 -23.11 -31.11
CA LEU A 7 -37.59 -22.20 -29.97
C LEU A 7 -36.27 -21.43 -29.81
N ARG A 8 -36.28 -20.11 -30.03
CA ARG A 8 -35.13 -19.24 -29.71
C ARG A 8 -35.43 -18.49 -28.42
N LEU A 9 -34.71 -18.91 -27.37
CA LEU A 9 -34.72 -18.39 -26.01
C LEU A 9 -34.23 -16.93 -26.03
N ALA A 10 -35.10 -16.00 -25.63
CA ALA A 10 -34.78 -14.58 -25.57
C ALA A 10 -34.08 -14.23 -24.25
N SER A 11 -32.85 -13.75 -24.41
CA SER A 11 -32.09 -12.78 -23.61
C SER A 11 -32.71 -12.28 -22.29
N ALA A 12 -32.06 -12.59 -21.18
CA ALA A 12 -32.18 -11.87 -19.92
C ALA A 12 -30.82 -11.82 -19.19
N CYS A 13 -29.84 -11.14 -19.80
CA CYS A 13 -28.68 -10.64 -19.05
C CYS A 13 -29.15 -9.41 -18.26
N LEU A 14 -29.68 -9.65 -17.06
CA LEU A 14 -29.90 -8.61 -16.06
C LEU A 14 -28.52 -8.09 -15.66
N LEU A 15 -28.10 -6.97 -16.25
CA LEU A 15 -26.87 -6.28 -15.93
C LEU A 15 -27.00 -5.80 -14.47
N VAL A 16 -26.39 -6.54 -13.55
CA VAL A 16 -26.20 -6.10 -12.16
C VAL A 16 -25.42 -4.79 -12.25
N MET A 17 -26.12 -3.66 -12.05
CA MET A 17 -25.47 -2.38 -11.79
C MET A 17 -24.62 -2.57 -10.54
N SER A 18 -23.33 -2.78 -10.74
CA SER A 18 -22.33 -2.73 -9.70
C SER A 18 -22.44 -1.37 -9.02
N LEU A 19 -23.01 -1.34 -7.80
CA LEU A 19 -22.74 -0.28 -6.85
C LEU A 19 -21.24 -0.35 -6.54
N THR A 20 -20.42 0.29 -7.37
CA THR A 20 -19.07 0.64 -6.96
C THR A 20 -19.25 1.69 -5.87
N PRO A 21 -18.85 1.43 -4.60
CA PRO A 21 -18.81 2.51 -3.63
C PRO A 21 -17.90 3.58 -4.24
N LYS A 22 -18.48 4.75 -4.54
CA LYS A 22 -17.67 5.93 -4.86
C LYS A 22 -16.90 6.23 -3.60
N LEU A 23 -15.63 5.82 -3.60
CA LEU A 23 -14.69 6.18 -2.55
C LEU A 23 -14.47 7.69 -2.71
N HIS A 24 -15.28 8.46 -1.99
CA HIS A 24 -15.15 9.91 -2.00
C HIS A 24 -13.80 10.23 -1.37
N ALA A 25 -12.98 10.97 -2.12
CA ALA A 25 -11.77 11.58 -1.62
C ALA A 25 -12.13 12.36 -0.34
N GLN A 26 -11.67 11.87 0.81
CA GLN A 26 -11.89 12.57 2.07
C GLN A 26 -10.81 13.61 2.24
N GLU A 27 -11.21 14.85 2.53
CA GLU A 27 -10.29 15.90 2.93
C GLU A 27 -9.65 15.56 4.27
N GLN A 28 -8.34 15.79 4.36
CA GLN A 28 -7.54 15.46 5.52
C GLN A 28 -6.59 16.60 5.87
N LEU A 29 -6.35 16.78 7.17
CA LEU A 29 -5.19 17.46 7.69
C LEU A 29 -4.01 16.49 7.71
N VAL A 30 -2.89 16.89 7.11
CA VAL A 30 -1.66 16.12 7.05
C VAL A 30 -0.57 16.84 7.82
N LEU A 31 0.12 16.11 8.70
CA LEU A 31 1.30 16.56 9.43
C LEU A 31 2.50 15.75 8.90
N GLU A 32 3.45 16.43 8.26
CA GLU A 32 4.63 15.80 7.65
C GLU A 32 5.86 16.01 8.54
N MET A 33 6.50 14.89 8.89
CA MET A 33 7.66 14.82 9.77
C MET A 33 8.97 14.81 8.98
N LYS A 34 10.09 15.16 9.63
CA LYS A 34 11.44 15.15 9.03
C LYS A 34 11.89 13.77 8.56
N ASP A 35 11.39 12.70 9.20
CA ASP A 35 11.63 11.32 8.81
C ASP A 35 10.72 10.86 7.64
N HIS A 36 10.00 11.80 7.02
CA HIS A 36 9.02 11.59 5.96
C HIS A 36 7.76 10.81 6.37
N SER A 37 7.59 10.47 7.65
CA SER A 37 6.34 9.93 8.16
C SER A 37 5.24 10.99 8.15
N LYS A 38 3.99 10.55 8.04
CA LYS A 38 2.81 11.42 8.00
C LYS A 38 1.79 10.98 9.03
N ALA A 39 1.29 11.93 9.80
CA ALA A 39 0.07 11.75 10.59
C ALA A 39 -1.09 12.45 9.89
N THR A 40 -2.23 11.77 9.79
CA THR A 40 -3.39 12.26 9.04
C THR A 40 -4.65 12.27 9.90
N PHE A 41 -5.41 13.35 9.82
CA PHE A 41 -6.71 13.49 10.48
C PHE A 41 -7.77 13.84 9.44
N VAL A 42 -8.89 13.12 9.45
CA VAL A 42 -10.01 13.39 8.56
C VAL A 42 -10.68 14.72 8.95
N LEU A 43 -10.84 15.65 8.01
CA LEU A 43 -11.41 16.97 8.32
C LEU A 43 -12.88 16.91 8.77
N ALA A 44 -13.63 15.92 8.29
CA ALA A 44 -15.00 15.68 8.74
C ALA A 44 -15.08 15.38 10.25
N ASP A 45 -14.02 14.84 10.85
CA ASP A 45 -13.90 14.61 12.29
C ASP A 45 -13.46 15.87 13.07
N LYS A 46 -13.37 17.03 12.40
CA LYS A 46 -13.07 18.37 12.96
C LYS A 46 -11.83 18.39 13.86
N PRO A 47 -10.65 18.04 13.34
CA PRO A 47 -9.42 18.07 14.12
C PRO A 47 -9.10 19.48 14.60
N LYS A 48 -8.67 19.59 15.85
CA LYS A 48 -8.13 20.81 16.46
C LYS A 48 -6.61 20.71 16.51
N LEU A 49 -5.95 21.76 16.03
CA LEU A 49 -4.51 21.96 16.17
C LEU A 49 -4.25 22.98 17.27
N SER A 50 -3.42 22.60 18.22
CA SER A 50 -2.93 23.47 19.28
C SER A 50 -1.42 23.42 19.30
N ILE A 51 -0.78 24.57 19.45
CA ILE A 51 0.67 24.68 19.63
C ILE A 51 0.90 25.17 21.06
N SER A 52 1.75 24.46 21.79
CA SER A 52 2.19 24.84 23.13
C SER A 52 3.70 24.64 23.22
N GLU A 53 4.42 25.72 23.55
CA GLU A 53 5.88 25.74 23.67
C GLU A 53 6.58 25.13 22.44
N ALA A 54 7.06 23.89 22.55
CA ALA A 54 7.79 23.15 21.52
C ALA A 54 6.97 21.99 20.91
N THR A 55 5.68 21.88 21.23
CA THR A 55 4.84 20.74 20.84
C THR A 55 3.60 21.19 20.08
N LEU A 56 3.34 20.52 18.95
CA LEU A 56 2.07 20.57 18.25
C LEU A 56 1.21 19.38 18.69
N VAL A 57 -0.03 19.67 19.07
CA VAL A 57 -1.04 18.69 19.45
C VAL A 57 -2.17 18.74 18.43
N ALA A 58 -2.42 17.61 17.78
CA ALA A 58 -3.54 17.41 16.89
C ALA A 58 -4.53 16.45 17.52
N LYS A 59 -5.79 16.86 17.64
CA LYS A 59 -6.85 16.08 18.29
C LYS A 59 -8.14 16.10 17.51
N ASP A 60 -8.70 14.95 17.18
CA ASP A 60 -10.02 14.86 16.54
C ASP A 60 -11.19 14.78 17.53
N SER A 61 -12.41 14.83 17.01
CA SER A 61 -13.65 14.69 17.78
C SER A 61 -13.83 13.32 18.44
N LYS A 62 -13.07 12.30 18.01
CA LYS A 62 -13.04 10.94 18.59
C LYS A 62 -11.95 10.80 19.67
N ASN A 63 -11.33 11.90 20.08
CA ASN A 63 -10.22 11.96 21.03
C ASN A 63 -8.92 11.28 20.55
N ASN A 64 -8.78 10.94 19.27
CA ASN A 64 -7.48 10.53 18.75
C ASN A 64 -6.55 11.73 18.83
N THR A 65 -5.44 11.56 19.55
CA THR A 65 -4.50 12.64 19.84
C THR A 65 -3.13 12.26 19.31
N LYS A 66 -2.49 13.18 18.60
CA LYS A 66 -1.09 13.07 18.19
C LYS A 66 -0.32 14.28 18.68
N GLU A 67 0.71 14.01 19.46
CA GLU A 67 1.67 15.00 19.92
C GLU A 67 2.94 14.89 19.07
N ILE A 68 3.44 16.03 18.62
CA ILE A 68 4.57 16.14 17.72
C ILE A 68 5.48 17.25 18.24
N ALA A 69 6.77 16.96 18.42
CA ALA A 69 7.75 18.02 18.65
C ALA A 69 7.84 18.90 17.40
N LEU A 70 7.72 20.22 17.55
CA LEU A 70 7.86 21.17 16.44
C LEU A 70 9.22 21.06 15.75
N SER A 71 10.25 20.61 16.47
CA SER A 71 11.58 20.31 15.91
C SER A 71 11.55 19.21 14.84
N ASP A 72 10.55 18.34 14.88
CA ASP A 72 10.43 17.18 14.00
C ASP A 72 9.40 17.40 12.89
N LEU A 73 8.59 18.46 13.00
CA LEU A 73 7.59 18.84 12.00
C LEU A 73 8.23 19.62 10.85
N VAL A 74 7.98 19.19 9.62
CA VAL A 74 8.39 19.91 8.40
C VAL A 74 7.32 20.91 7.98
N ARG A 75 6.07 20.44 7.91
CA ARG A 75 4.91 21.24 7.49
C ARG A 75 3.60 20.59 7.89
N TYR A 76 2.53 21.37 7.86
CA TYR A 76 1.15 20.88 7.85
C TYR A 76 0.41 21.41 6.63
N TYR A 77 -0.52 20.63 6.08
CA TYR A 77 -1.30 21.01 4.92
C TYR A 77 -2.61 20.22 4.83
N PHE A 78 -3.54 20.68 3.99
CA PHE A 78 -4.77 19.97 3.70
C PHE A 78 -4.65 19.19 2.39
N SER A 79 -5.17 17.98 2.35
CA SER A 79 -5.12 17.11 1.17
C SER A 79 -6.45 16.39 0.96
N THR A 80 -6.86 16.26 -0.30
CA THR A 80 -7.94 15.35 -0.72
C THR A 80 -7.41 13.97 -1.09
N GLU A 81 -6.07 13.80 -1.15
CA GLU A 81 -5.47 12.51 -1.40
C GLU A 81 -5.69 11.60 -0.19
N GLN A 82 -6.39 10.48 -0.41
CA GLN A 82 -6.43 9.44 0.60
C GLN A 82 -5.00 8.93 0.81
N PRO A 83 -4.56 8.72 2.08
CA PRO A 83 -3.37 7.92 2.33
C PRO A 83 -3.64 6.59 1.64
N PRO A 84 -2.68 6.01 0.89
CA PRO A 84 -2.92 4.77 0.18
C PRO A 84 -3.42 3.72 1.19
N THR A 85 -4.73 3.46 1.19
CA THR A 85 -5.46 2.66 2.20
C THR A 85 -5.16 1.17 2.09
N GLY A 86 -4.12 0.79 1.34
CA GLY A 86 -3.74 -0.59 1.10
C GLY A 86 -2.43 -1.03 1.74
N ILE A 87 -1.64 -0.15 2.37
CA ILE A 87 -0.31 -0.52 2.89
C ILE A 87 -0.13 -0.03 4.33
N HIS A 88 -0.44 -0.90 5.28
CA HIS A 88 0.06 -0.80 6.65
C HIS A 88 1.50 -1.32 6.71
N PRO A 89 2.37 -0.78 7.60
CA PRO A 89 3.63 -1.44 7.92
C PRO A 89 3.35 -2.88 8.34
N ALA A 90 3.98 -3.85 7.69
CA ALA A 90 3.83 -5.24 8.06
C ALA A 90 4.26 -5.42 9.53
N THR A 91 3.43 -6.12 10.32
CA THR A 91 3.85 -6.65 11.62
C THR A 91 5.13 -7.44 11.39
N THR A 92 6.21 -7.02 12.04
CA THR A 92 7.58 -7.46 11.78
C THR A 92 7.69 -8.97 11.59
N GLY A 93 7.78 -9.42 10.34
CA GLY A 93 8.32 -10.73 10.02
C GLY A 93 9.77 -10.78 10.50
N LYS A 94 10.22 -11.94 11.00
CA LYS A 94 11.61 -12.12 11.49
C LYS A 94 12.66 -11.85 10.40
N VAL A 95 12.28 -11.95 9.13
CA VAL A 95 13.14 -11.69 7.98
C VAL A 95 12.84 -10.29 7.43
N ARG A 96 13.78 -9.37 7.62
CA ARG A 96 13.76 -8.04 7.01
C ARG A 96 14.71 -8.03 5.81
N PRO A 97 14.25 -7.64 4.61
CA PRO A 97 15.13 -7.51 3.47
C PRO A 97 16.03 -6.28 3.59
N SER A 98 17.19 -6.32 2.96
CA SER A 98 18.08 -5.16 2.76
C SER A 98 18.04 -4.72 1.30
N LEU A 99 18.32 -3.44 1.06
CA LEU A 99 18.39 -2.84 -0.27
C LEU A 99 19.80 -2.28 -0.48
N ALA A 100 20.49 -2.72 -1.52
CA ALA A 100 21.78 -2.18 -1.92
C ALA A 100 22.00 -2.34 -3.43
N ASN A 101 22.63 -1.36 -4.07
CA ASN A 101 23.05 -1.42 -5.48
C ASN A 101 21.92 -1.75 -6.49
N GLY A 102 20.66 -1.42 -6.19
CA GLY A 102 19.52 -1.78 -7.05
C GLY A 102 19.02 -3.21 -6.86
N HIS A 103 19.46 -3.90 -5.81
CA HIS A 103 19.04 -5.24 -5.45
C HIS A 103 18.35 -5.27 -4.09
N VAL A 104 17.35 -6.15 -3.97
CA VAL A 104 16.71 -6.49 -2.70
C VAL A 104 17.19 -7.85 -2.26
N TYR A 105 17.80 -7.92 -1.08
CA TYR A 105 18.35 -9.14 -0.52
C TYR A 105 17.48 -9.63 0.63
N TYR A 106 17.21 -10.93 0.64
CA TYR A 106 16.63 -11.64 1.77
C TYR A 106 17.63 -12.67 2.30
N GLU A 107 17.69 -12.81 3.63
CA GLU A 107 18.42 -13.87 4.31
C GLU A 107 17.51 -14.58 5.32
N GLY A 108 17.69 -15.89 5.50
CA GLY A 108 16.93 -16.68 6.47
C GLY A 108 15.49 -17.00 6.06
N LEU A 109 15.18 -16.97 4.76
CA LEU A 109 13.92 -17.51 4.24
C LEU A 109 13.93 -19.04 4.35
N GLN A 110 12.76 -19.64 4.52
CA GLN A 110 12.64 -21.11 4.48
C GLN A 110 12.92 -21.61 3.07
N GLU A 111 13.56 -22.77 2.94
CA GLU A 111 13.74 -23.43 1.65
C GLU A 111 12.39 -23.58 0.92
N ALA A 112 12.42 -23.44 -0.40
CA ALA A 112 11.24 -23.50 -1.26
C ALA A 112 10.23 -22.36 -1.05
N THR A 113 10.51 -21.37 -0.20
CA THR A 113 9.73 -20.12 -0.16
C THR A 113 9.68 -19.49 -1.55
N LEU A 114 8.49 -19.10 -1.98
CA LEU A 114 8.31 -18.35 -3.23
C LEU A 114 8.48 -16.86 -2.95
N VAL A 115 9.40 -16.25 -3.69
CA VAL A 115 9.55 -14.79 -3.77
C VAL A 115 8.99 -14.33 -5.10
N ARG A 116 8.02 -13.42 -5.06
CA ARG A 116 7.31 -12.90 -6.23
C ARG A 116 7.53 -11.40 -6.32
N VAL A 117 7.81 -10.92 -7.53
CA VAL A 117 7.83 -9.49 -7.85
C VAL A 117 6.56 -9.18 -8.62
N ILE A 118 5.80 -8.23 -8.12
CA ILE A 118 4.47 -7.90 -8.62
C ILE A 118 4.47 -6.41 -8.97
N ALA A 119 4.11 -6.07 -10.20
CA ALA A 119 3.89 -4.70 -10.63
C ALA A 119 2.69 -4.08 -9.88
N LEU A 120 2.62 -2.74 -9.82
CA LEU A 120 1.53 -2.04 -9.14
C LEU A 120 0.12 -2.40 -9.66
N GLY A 121 0.02 -2.79 -10.94
CA GLY A 121 -1.22 -3.31 -11.54
C GLY A 121 -1.61 -4.73 -11.10
N GLY A 122 -0.88 -5.36 -10.18
CA GLY A 122 -1.14 -6.70 -9.66
C GLY A 122 -0.56 -7.84 -10.50
N GLN A 123 0.11 -7.54 -11.62
CA GLN A 123 0.75 -8.54 -12.47
C GLN A 123 2.04 -9.05 -11.82
N GLU A 124 2.18 -10.37 -11.67
CA GLU A 124 3.45 -11.00 -11.30
C GLU A 124 4.41 -10.92 -12.51
N ILE A 125 5.54 -10.25 -12.33
CA ILE A 125 6.55 -10.01 -13.38
C ILE A 125 7.79 -10.88 -13.20
N ALA A 126 8.05 -11.39 -11.99
CA ALA A 126 9.11 -12.34 -11.73
C ALA A 126 8.77 -13.25 -10.54
N ARG A 127 9.35 -14.45 -10.55
CA ARG A 127 9.22 -15.44 -9.49
C ARG A 127 10.53 -16.17 -9.25
N TYR A 128 10.90 -16.29 -7.98
CA TYR A 128 12.07 -17.01 -7.51
C TYR A 128 11.66 -18.03 -6.47
N LYS A 129 12.32 -19.20 -6.48
CA LYS A 129 12.17 -20.21 -5.44
C LYS A 129 13.48 -20.23 -4.64
N VAL A 130 13.37 -20.02 -3.33
CA VAL A 130 14.53 -19.97 -2.43
C VAL A 130 15.19 -21.34 -2.34
N SER A 131 16.52 -21.35 -2.48
CA SER A 131 17.39 -22.52 -2.29
C SER A 131 17.60 -22.85 -0.82
N GLY A 132 18.22 -24.00 -0.51
CA GLY A 132 18.45 -24.46 0.87
C GLY A 132 19.31 -23.53 1.74
N ASP A 133 20.00 -22.54 1.15
CA ASP A 133 20.76 -21.50 1.86
C ASP A 133 19.87 -20.36 2.41
N GLY A 134 18.58 -20.36 2.08
CA GLY A 134 17.61 -19.41 2.60
C GLY A 134 17.79 -17.98 2.09
N ARG A 135 18.53 -17.78 1.00
CA ARG A 135 18.82 -16.47 0.42
C ARG A 135 18.00 -16.21 -0.84
N ALA A 136 17.68 -14.94 -1.06
CA ALA A 136 17.16 -14.47 -2.34
C ALA A 136 17.78 -13.12 -2.69
N ASP A 137 18.15 -12.97 -3.96
CA ASP A 137 18.63 -11.73 -4.56
C ASP A 137 17.67 -11.36 -5.70
N ILE A 138 17.05 -10.19 -5.56
CA ILE A 138 16.10 -9.65 -6.52
C ILE A 138 16.72 -8.42 -7.15
N ASP A 139 17.20 -8.57 -8.38
CA ASP A 139 17.75 -7.51 -9.21
C ASP A 139 16.64 -6.62 -9.77
N LEU A 140 16.60 -5.36 -9.33
CA LEU A 140 15.65 -4.34 -9.82
C LEU A 140 16.23 -3.51 -10.97
N THR A 141 17.53 -3.61 -11.26
CA THR A 141 18.20 -2.80 -12.29
C THR A 141 17.69 -3.13 -13.70
N ARG A 142 17.12 -4.33 -13.87
CA ARG A 142 16.52 -4.82 -15.12
C ARG A 142 15.05 -4.47 -15.25
N LEU A 143 14.44 -3.90 -14.21
CA LEU A 143 13.05 -3.48 -14.21
C LEU A 143 12.96 -2.01 -14.60
N ALA A 144 11.83 -1.63 -15.22
CA ALA A 144 11.53 -0.23 -15.46
C ALA A 144 11.49 0.55 -14.13
N LYS A 145 11.69 1.86 -14.19
CA LYS A 145 11.46 2.74 -13.05
C LYS A 145 9.99 2.70 -12.65
N GLY A 146 9.70 2.60 -11.37
CA GLY A 146 8.33 2.44 -10.89
C GLY A 146 8.23 1.78 -9.53
N VAL A 147 7.00 1.47 -9.12
CA VAL A 147 6.70 0.85 -7.83
C VAL A 147 6.39 -0.63 -8.02
N TYR A 148 7.02 -1.46 -7.18
CA TYR A 148 6.85 -2.91 -7.17
C TYR A 148 6.50 -3.40 -5.75
N LEU A 149 5.74 -4.49 -5.69
CA LEU A 149 5.57 -5.28 -4.48
C LEU A 149 6.46 -6.51 -4.56
N ILE A 150 7.21 -6.79 -3.51
CA ILE A 150 7.96 -8.05 -3.37
C ILE A 150 7.33 -8.85 -2.26
N GLN A 151 6.76 -10.00 -2.61
CA GLN A 151 6.14 -10.94 -1.69
C GLN A 151 7.07 -12.13 -1.47
N ALA A 152 7.55 -12.31 -0.24
CA ALA A 152 8.31 -13.47 0.19
C ALA A 152 7.48 -14.27 1.22
N GLY A 153 6.85 -15.35 0.75
CA GLY A 153 5.89 -16.10 1.57
C GLY A 153 4.71 -15.23 2.02
N LYS A 154 4.57 -15.02 3.35
CA LYS A 154 3.52 -14.18 3.94
C LYS A 154 3.91 -12.70 4.09
N ASN A 155 5.18 -12.37 3.85
CA ASN A 155 5.69 -11.01 4.01
C ASN A 155 5.67 -10.29 2.65
N THR A 156 5.09 -9.10 2.61
CA THR A 156 5.09 -8.26 1.41
C THR A 156 5.69 -6.90 1.74
N ILE A 157 6.60 -6.43 0.89
CA ILE A 157 7.18 -5.08 0.95
C ILE A 157 6.85 -4.31 -0.32
N LYS A 158 6.82 -2.98 -0.22
CA LYS A 158 6.76 -2.07 -1.37
C LYS A 158 8.13 -1.45 -1.60
N ILE A 159 8.59 -1.47 -2.85
CA ILE A 159 9.84 -0.84 -3.27
C ILE A 159 9.56 0.14 -4.41
N SER A 160 10.19 1.32 -4.31
CA SER A 160 10.24 2.29 -5.40
C SER A 160 11.59 2.16 -6.11
N ASN A 161 11.59 1.71 -7.36
CA ASN A 161 12.77 1.63 -8.23
C ASN A 161 12.93 2.96 -8.97
N GLN A 162 14.01 3.69 -8.71
CA GLN A 162 14.24 5.08 -9.17
C GLN A 162 15.31 5.19 -10.24
#